data_AF-A0AAZ1X906-F1
#
_entry.id   AF-A0AAZ1X906-F1
#
_cell.length_a   1.000
_cell.length_b   1.000
_cell.length_c   1.000
_cell.angle_alpha   90.00
_cell.angle_beta   90.00
_cell.angle_gamma   90.00
#
_symmetry.space_group_name_H-M   'P 1'
#
loop_
_entity.id
_entity.type
_entity.pdbx_description
1 polymer ?
#
loop_
_entity_poly.entity_id
_entity_poly.type
_entity_poly.pdbx_seq_one_letter_code
_entity_poly.pdbx_strand_id
1 'polypeptide(L)'
;EYLEMQAFCEATQQLIDREKHLFWETAEANKEAVEKLAADHKALEERIEHTVQQSLSLSSEEASVSALKSAVKAINLEEEQDQLWRQRCQTPPAWRPKKWKEHHDKVLHELVYSRLENPSSPTGDQVNLSSIQADIQSMGRQLKEDLQWVVEVVKNCYPPEMDICNFYARLYHQTFSARLKNIADFVLDDKDCSFLLRWVKEFYPGDLMIYIGRVLDEAKKEWDQGKEPTRDDGCYISPVAYDVIQVELLQQHNIKEAEIDAFIKMYQNFHEDVIKQNKPRSKAFIKANLSCVKQFRDFLVDRDLFPEDVRENCLRGLTEMKQSAYTYLLKPVHKILKPHYQKVGTSDWLMNNTFEELLNSTEEELQELQGSSQSSYQELIGQLHQEVTEEYVRRLLKGEVKLKDSNQQQKAYETVKENAEKLHELFGSKQDWLKEILTKMAEVLKLQDIPAIQMQIVSLGSAYPDLSNLNRCGKVLMTAVSVCRKDVCQGQKTGYRQKKT
;
A
#
# COMPACT_ATOMS: atom_id res chain seq x y z
N GLU A 1 37.46 15.65 19.43
CA GLU A 1 37.64 14.49 18.53
C GLU A 1 36.38 14.12 17.75
N TYR A 2 35.39 13.40 18.28
CA TYR A 2 34.22 12.99 17.46
C TYR A 2 33.42 14.16 16.84
N LEU A 3 33.25 15.26 17.57
CA LEU A 3 32.60 16.48 17.04
C LEU A 3 33.41 17.15 15.92
N GLU A 4 34.74 17.04 15.94
CA GLU A 4 35.62 17.58 14.90
C GLU A 4 35.58 16.70 13.65
N MET A 5 35.42 15.39 13.83
CA MET A 5 35.24 14.41 12.76
C MET A 5 33.80 14.32 12.24
N GLN A 6 32.87 15.12 12.77
CA GLN A 6 31.43 15.07 12.44
C GLN A 6 30.79 13.68 12.65
N ALA A 7 31.35 12.88 13.55
CA ALA A 7 30.89 11.55 13.93
C ALA A 7 29.89 11.68 15.11
N PHE A 8 28.74 12.28 14.82
CA PHE A 8 27.73 12.64 15.83
C PHE A 8 27.05 11.43 16.48
N CYS A 9 26.82 10.36 15.74
CA CYS A 9 26.23 9.13 16.24
C CYS A 9 27.12 8.52 17.35
N GLU A 10 28.42 8.43 17.10
CA GLU A 10 29.42 7.91 18.02
C GLU A 10 29.57 8.81 19.25
N ALA A 11 29.61 10.13 19.05
CA ALA A 11 29.62 11.10 20.14
C ALA A 11 28.39 10.94 21.04
N THR A 12 27.21 10.80 20.43
CA THR A 12 25.93 10.62 21.15
C THR A 12 25.95 9.34 21.96
N GLN A 13 26.38 8.23 21.38
CA GLN A 13 26.48 6.96 22.10
C GLN A 13 27.39 7.07 23.32
N GLN A 14 28.54 7.74 23.20
CA GLN A 14 29.45 7.94 24.33
C GLN A 14 28.84 8.80 25.44
N LEU A 15 28.09 9.85 25.08
CA LEU A 15 27.42 10.68 26.09
C LEU A 15 26.27 9.92 26.76
N ILE A 16 25.51 9.14 25.99
CA ILE A 16 24.50 8.23 26.52
C ILE A 16 25.16 7.23 27.49
N ASP A 17 26.24 6.56 27.11
CA ASP A 17 26.89 5.56 27.98
C ASP A 17 27.44 6.19 29.27
N ARG A 18 27.99 7.41 29.19
CA ARG A 18 28.38 8.20 30.37
C ARG A 18 27.18 8.56 31.24
N GLU A 19 26.06 8.94 30.63
CA GLU A 19 24.80 9.21 31.33
C GLU A 19 24.31 7.96 32.06
N LYS A 20 24.32 6.80 31.41
CA LYS A 20 23.93 5.52 32.01
C LYS A 20 24.80 5.17 33.20
N HIS A 21 26.13 5.26 33.07
CA HIS A 21 27.03 4.98 34.18
C HIS A 21 26.78 5.93 35.37
N LEU A 22 26.58 7.23 35.11
CA LEU A 22 26.38 8.25 36.15
C LEU A 22 25.02 8.19 36.85
N PHE A 23 23.97 7.77 36.15
CA PHE A 23 22.62 7.83 36.70
C PHE A 23 21.98 6.46 36.94
N TRP A 24 22.44 5.41 36.26
CA TRP A 24 21.85 4.07 36.34
C TRP A 24 22.67 3.10 37.18
N GLU A 25 23.99 3.23 37.18
CA GLU A 25 24.90 2.27 37.83
C GLU A 25 25.47 2.79 39.17
N THR A 26 25.63 4.10 39.31
CA THR A 26 26.22 4.72 40.52
C THR A 26 25.15 5.26 41.46
N ALA A 27 25.35 5.09 42.78
CA ALA A 27 24.39 5.48 43.81
C ALA A 27 24.39 6.99 44.14
N GLU A 28 25.50 7.69 43.86
CA GLU A 28 25.65 9.13 44.04
C GLU A 28 26.33 9.74 42.81
N ALA A 29 25.60 10.54 42.04
CA ALA A 29 26.15 11.22 40.87
C ALA A 29 27.05 12.39 41.30
N ASN A 30 28.32 12.37 40.88
CA ASN A 30 29.25 13.48 41.11
C ASN A 30 28.75 14.73 40.36
N LYS A 31 28.47 15.81 41.10
CA LYS A 31 27.95 17.08 40.56
C LYS A 31 28.82 17.66 39.44
N GLU A 32 30.14 17.62 39.57
CA GLU A 32 31.05 18.14 38.54
C GLU A 32 30.98 17.30 37.25
N ALA A 33 30.84 15.98 37.38
CA ALA A 33 30.68 15.09 36.23
C ALA A 33 29.33 15.30 35.51
N VAL A 34 28.27 15.61 36.28
CA VAL A 34 26.93 15.94 35.76
C VAL A 34 26.95 17.28 35.01
N GLU A 35 27.60 18.31 35.57
CA GLU A 35 27.73 19.62 34.91
C GLU A 35 28.56 19.52 33.62
N LYS A 36 29.66 18.76 33.64
CA LYS A 36 30.46 18.49 32.44
C LYS A 36 29.66 17.73 31.37
N LEU A 37 28.88 16.73 31.76
CA LEU A 37 28.04 15.98 30.83
C LEU A 37 26.95 16.86 30.20
N ALA A 38 26.34 17.76 30.97
CA ALA A 38 25.38 18.74 30.46
C ALA A 38 26.02 19.67 29.41
N ALA A 39 27.23 20.17 29.70
CA ALA A 39 27.97 21.02 28.77
C ALA A 39 28.34 20.27 27.47
N ASP A 40 28.80 19.02 27.59
CA ASP A 40 29.13 18.16 26.43
C ASP A 40 27.89 17.91 25.55
N HIS A 41 26.72 17.67 26.16
CA HIS A 41 25.46 17.50 25.44
C HIS A 41 25.04 18.77 24.71
N LYS A 42 25.18 19.94 25.33
CA LYS A 42 24.86 21.22 24.69
C LYS A 42 25.76 21.48 23.48
N ALA A 43 27.06 21.21 23.60
CA ALA A 43 28.00 21.37 22.48
C ALA A 43 27.68 20.43 21.31
N LEU A 44 27.24 19.21 21.60
CA LEU A 44 26.77 18.25 20.58
C LEU A 44 25.50 18.75 19.88
N GLU A 45 24.53 19.24 20.65
CA GLU A 45 23.26 19.77 20.15
C GLU A 45 23.48 20.93 19.16
N GLU A 46 24.27 21.93 19.54
CA GLU A 46 24.60 23.08 18.67
C GLU A 46 25.23 22.63 17.34
N ARG A 47 26.07 21.59 17.36
CA ARG A 47 26.75 21.09 16.16
C ARG A 47 25.81 20.29 15.25
N ILE A 48 24.93 19.47 15.84
CA ILE A 48 23.90 18.72 15.10
C ILE A 48 22.92 19.68 14.45
N GLU A 49 22.44 20.68 15.19
CA GLU A 49 21.52 21.71 14.68
C GLU A 49 22.12 22.42 13.47
N HIS A 50 23.38 22.87 13.57
CA HIS A 50 24.09 23.48 12.45
C HIS A 50 24.20 22.53 11.24
N THR A 51 24.47 21.24 11.44
CA THR A 51 24.53 20.26 10.35
C THR A 51 23.15 20.05 9.70
N VAL A 52 22.08 19.97 10.49
CA VAL A 52 20.70 19.84 9.98
C VAL A 52 20.28 21.09 9.20
N GLN A 53 20.63 22.28 9.69
CA GLN A 53 20.36 23.55 9.01
C GLN A 53 21.07 23.65 7.65
N GLN A 54 22.20 22.97 7.47
CA GLN A 54 22.94 22.93 6.21
C GLN A 54 22.47 21.83 5.25
N SER A 55 21.44 21.05 5.58
CA SER A 55 21.00 19.87 4.81
C SER A 55 20.63 20.15 3.35
N LEU A 56 20.11 21.34 3.04
CA LEU A 56 19.77 21.78 1.67
C LEU A 56 20.90 22.54 0.95
N SER A 57 22.02 22.76 1.63
CA SER A 57 23.20 23.46 1.09
C SER A 57 24.44 22.57 1.09
N LEU A 58 24.26 21.26 1.26
CA LEU A 58 25.34 20.29 1.26
C LEU A 58 26.04 20.27 -0.11
N SER A 59 27.38 20.25 -0.11
CA SER A 59 28.12 19.80 -1.29
C SER A 59 27.80 18.32 -1.53
N SER A 60 27.81 17.86 -2.79
CA SER A 60 27.64 16.43 -3.12
C SER A 60 28.82 15.54 -2.65
N GLU A 61 29.66 16.04 -1.74
CA GLU A 61 30.80 15.33 -1.18
C GLU A 61 30.33 14.31 -0.13
N GLU A 62 30.92 13.12 -0.14
CA GLU A 62 30.54 12.03 0.76
C GLU A 62 30.66 12.41 2.26
N ALA A 63 31.57 13.33 2.60
CA ALA A 63 31.78 13.81 3.97
C ALA A 63 30.56 14.57 4.53
N SER A 64 29.92 15.42 3.73
CA SER A 64 28.79 16.24 4.17
C SER A 64 27.53 15.38 4.35
N VAL A 65 27.30 14.43 3.44
CA VAL A 65 26.18 13.47 3.45
C VAL A 65 26.33 12.50 4.63
N SER A 66 27.54 12.01 4.90
CA SER A 66 27.80 11.14 6.04
C SER A 66 27.65 11.85 7.39
N ALA A 67 28.04 13.13 7.47
CA ALA A 67 27.81 13.97 8.65
C ALA A 67 26.31 14.15 8.94
N LEU A 68 25.50 14.48 7.93
CA LEU A 68 24.04 14.58 8.10
C LEU A 68 23.43 13.24 8.52
N LYS A 69 23.84 12.13 7.89
CA LYS A 69 23.40 10.80 8.29
C LYS A 69 23.76 10.46 9.73
N SER A 70 24.96 10.85 10.18
CA SER A 70 25.40 10.67 11.56
C SER A 70 24.57 11.53 12.54
N ALA A 71 24.25 12.77 12.17
CA ALA A 71 23.39 13.66 12.94
C ALA A 71 21.95 13.13 13.09
N VAL A 72 21.35 12.61 12.02
CA VAL A 72 20.00 12.03 12.06
C VAL A 72 19.96 10.77 12.92
N LYS A 73 21.00 9.93 12.86
CA LYS A 73 21.13 8.78 13.78
C LYS A 73 21.23 9.21 15.23
N ALA A 74 22.02 10.23 15.53
CA ALA A 74 22.12 10.82 16.87
C ALA A 74 20.76 11.30 17.40
N ILE A 75 19.96 11.96 16.56
CA ILE A 75 18.59 12.38 16.91
C ILE A 75 17.70 11.20 17.31
N ASN A 76 17.73 10.11 16.56
CA ASN A 76 16.95 8.92 16.89
C ASN A 76 17.41 8.26 18.19
N LEU A 77 18.73 8.15 18.41
CA LEU A 77 19.28 7.59 19.66
C LEU A 77 18.87 8.40 20.90
N GLU A 78 18.87 9.73 20.81
CA GLU A 78 18.47 10.60 21.92
C GLU A 78 16.97 10.52 22.21
N GLU A 79 16.14 10.34 21.17
CA GLU A 79 14.70 10.10 21.35
C GLU A 79 14.43 8.71 21.98
N GLU A 80 15.15 7.67 21.57
CA GLU A 80 15.10 6.35 22.21
C GLU A 80 15.52 6.43 23.69
N GLN A 81 16.57 7.19 23.98
CA GLN A 81 17.04 7.39 25.36
C GLN A 81 16.02 8.16 26.21
N ASP A 82 15.35 9.18 25.64
CA ASP A 82 14.23 9.87 26.30
C ASP A 82 13.07 8.90 26.60
N GLN A 83 12.78 7.95 25.71
CA GLN A 83 11.78 6.90 25.97
C GLN A 83 12.19 5.95 27.08
N LEU A 84 13.46 5.54 27.14
CA LEU A 84 13.99 4.69 28.21
C LEU A 84 13.89 5.39 29.57
N TRP A 85 14.17 6.70 29.63
CA TRP A 85 14.00 7.48 30.85
C TRP A 85 12.56 7.56 31.32
N ARG A 86 11.58 7.68 30.40
CA ARG A 86 10.15 7.68 30.74
C ARG A 86 9.69 6.37 31.39
N GLN A 87 10.32 5.25 31.06
CA GLN A 87 9.96 3.93 31.59
C GLN A 87 10.59 3.65 32.98
N ARG A 88 11.52 4.50 33.43
CA ARG A 88 12.23 4.30 34.70
C ARG A 88 11.59 5.10 35.84
N CYS A 89 11.72 4.57 37.06
CA CYS A 89 11.25 5.19 38.29
C CYS A 89 12.28 6.15 38.94
N GLN A 90 13.45 6.35 38.32
CA GLN A 90 14.50 7.25 38.81
C GLN A 90 14.27 8.67 38.32
N THR A 91 14.74 9.66 39.08
CA THR A 91 14.70 11.06 38.66
C THR A 91 15.64 11.29 37.47
N PRO A 92 15.15 11.77 36.32
CA PRO A 92 15.99 12.02 35.17
C PRO A 92 16.89 13.25 35.37
N PRO A 93 18.03 13.34 34.67
CA PRO A 93 18.85 14.54 34.68
C PRO A 93 18.10 15.76 34.13
N ALA A 94 18.53 16.96 34.53
CA ALA A 94 17.82 18.22 34.24
C ALA A 94 17.63 18.53 32.75
N TRP A 95 18.46 17.95 31.87
CA TRP A 95 18.34 18.12 30.41
C TRP A 95 17.37 17.13 29.75
N ARG A 96 16.74 16.22 30.50
CA ARG A 96 15.79 15.23 29.98
C ARG A 96 14.34 15.61 30.31
N PRO A 97 13.37 15.37 29.41
CA PRO A 97 13.55 14.93 28.02
C PRO A 97 14.06 16.07 27.14
N LYS A 98 14.93 15.75 26.18
CA LYS A 98 15.47 16.73 25.24
C LYS A 98 14.53 16.98 24.06
N LYS A 99 13.72 15.99 23.67
CA LYS A 99 12.78 16.08 22.54
C LYS A 99 13.45 16.49 21.23
N TRP A 100 14.56 15.85 20.88
CA TRP A 100 15.35 16.23 19.71
C TRP A 100 14.60 16.14 18.38
N LYS A 101 13.59 15.26 18.29
CA LYS A 101 12.72 15.25 17.11
C LYS A 101 11.93 16.56 16.94
N GLU A 102 11.40 17.12 18.04
CA GLU A 102 10.67 18.40 18.00
C GLU A 102 11.61 19.56 17.62
N HIS A 103 12.83 19.55 18.14
CA HIS A 103 13.84 20.57 17.80
C HIS A 103 14.27 20.48 16.33
N HIS A 104 14.57 19.26 15.86
CA HIS A 104 14.86 18.98 14.46
C HIS A 104 13.77 19.54 13.52
N ASP A 105 12.51 19.28 13.81
CA ASP A 105 11.39 19.71 12.97
C ASP A 105 11.29 21.25 12.90
N LYS A 106 11.62 21.95 14.00
CA LYS A 106 11.70 23.42 14.03
C LYS A 106 12.85 23.96 13.20
N VAL A 107 14.04 23.37 13.33
CA VAL A 107 15.23 23.76 12.54
C VAL A 107 14.95 23.63 11.04
N LEU A 108 14.29 22.55 10.63
CA LEU A 108 13.90 22.37 9.23
C LEU A 108 12.84 23.37 8.76
N HIS A 109 11.87 23.70 9.62
CA HIS A 109 10.89 24.74 9.33
C HIS A 109 11.57 26.10 9.10
N GLU A 110 12.48 26.50 9.99
CA GLU A 110 13.24 27.74 9.87
C GLU A 110 14.15 27.75 8.63
N LEU A 111 14.78 26.62 8.32
CA LEU A 111 15.56 26.44 7.09
C LEU A 111 14.71 26.73 5.85
N VAL A 112 13.58 26.04 5.69
CA VAL A 112 12.69 26.21 4.54
C VAL A 112 12.15 27.65 4.46
N TYR A 113 11.77 28.23 5.60
CA TYR A 113 11.35 29.63 5.68
C TYR A 113 12.43 30.58 5.17
N SER A 114 13.66 30.45 5.67
CA SER A 114 14.78 31.32 5.29
C SER A 114 15.13 31.23 3.81
N ARG A 115 15.04 30.03 3.22
CA ARG A 115 15.32 29.79 1.79
C ARG A 115 14.27 30.40 0.88
N LEU A 116 13.01 30.37 1.28
CA LEU A 116 11.95 31.06 0.52
C LEU A 116 11.94 32.57 0.78
N GLU A 117 12.40 33.08 1.94
CA GLU A 117 12.60 34.53 2.20
C GLU A 117 13.70 35.13 1.34
N ASN A 118 14.78 34.38 1.16
CA ASN A 118 15.94 34.85 0.43
C ASN A 118 16.26 33.85 -0.70
N PRO A 119 15.37 33.73 -1.70
CA PRO A 119 15.58 32.80 -2.79
C PRO A 119 16.79 33.24 -3.61
N SER A 120 17.53 32.26 -4.13
CA SER A 120 18.73 32.52 -4.91
C SER A 120 18.41 33.40 -6.14
N SER A 121 19.15 34.50 -6.31
CA SER A 121 18.97 35.44 -7.43
C SER A 121 19.12 34.72 -8.77
N PRO A 122 18.23 34.93 -9.76
CA PRO A 122 18.34 34.25 -11.04
C PRO A 122 19.52 34.79 -11.85
N THR A 123 20.22 33.88 -12.53
CA THR A 123 21.43 34.13 -13.33
C THR A 123 21.17 34.58 -14.77
N GLY A 124 19.96 35.02 -15.11
CA GLY A 124 19.57 35.40 -16.49
C GLY A 124 18.74 36.67 -16.57
N ASP A 125 18.62 37.21 -17.80
CA ASP A 125 17.98 38.50 -18.13
C ASP A 125 16.55 38.62 -17.56
N GLN A 126 16.42 39.26 -16.39
CA GLN A 126 15.14 39.71 -15.82
C GLN A 126 14.61 40.96 -16.52
N VAL A 127 14.88 41.13 -17.82
CA VAL A 127 14.43 42.32 -18.54
C VAL A 127 12.93 42.16 -18.74
N ASN A 128 12.15 42.97 -17.99
CA ASN A 128 10.68 43.17 -18.04
C ASN A 128 9.80 42.50 -16.97
N LEU A 129 10.33 41.89 -15.91
CA LEU A 129 9.49 41.39 -14.79
C LEU A 129 9.31 42.45 -13.70
N SER A 130 8.12 42.49 -13.08
CA SER A 130 7.90 43.27 -11.85
C SER A 130 8.63 42.63 -10.66
N SER A 131 8.82 43.39 -9.58
CA SER A 131 9.42 42.85 -8.34
C SER A 131 8.64 41.65 -7.80
N ILE A 132 7.31 41.65 -7.93
CA ILE A 132 6.43 40.58 -7.46
C ILE A 132 6.57 39.34 -8.35
N GLN A 133 6.62 39.54 -9.66
CA GLN A 133 6.83 38.44 -10.61
C GLN A 133 8.19 37.78 -10.42
N ALA A 134 9.24 38.59 -10.22
CA ALA A 134 10.59 38.10 -9.95
C ALA A 134 10.64 37.30 -8.63
N ASP A 135 9.97 37.77 -7.58
CA ASP A 135 9.89 37.08 -6.28
C ASP A 135 9.14 35.75 -6.37
N ILE A 136 7.97 35.71 -7.01
CA ILE A 136 7.21 34.46 -7.21
C ILE A 136 8.03 33.44 -8.02
N GLN A 137 8.72 33.89 -9.08
CA GLN A 137 9.56 33.00 -9.89
C GLN A 137 10.78 32.48 -9.14
N SER A 138 11.44 33.32 -8.34
CA SER A 138 12.61 32.91 -7.56
C SER A 138 12.22 31.92 -6.47
N MET A 139 11.11 32.18 -5.74
CA MET A 139 10.57 31.22 -4.76
C MET A 139 10.20 29.89 -5.41
N GLY A 140 9.54 29.91 -6.58
CA GLY A 140 9.14 28.70 -7.29
C GLY A 140 10.32 27.85 -7.76
N ARG A 141 11.35 28.51 -8.31
CA ARG A 141 12.62 27.87 -8.66
C ARG A 141 13.28 27.24 -7.44
N GLN A 142 13.38 27.99 -6.34
CA GLN A 142 14.01 27.53 -5.10
C GLN A 142 13.31 26.29 -4.56
N LEU A 143 11.97 26.30 -4.49
CA LEU A 143 11.15 25.15 -4.10
C LEU A 143 11.46 23.92 -4.96
N LYS A 144 11.51 24.08 -6.28
CA LYS A 144 11.74 22.97 -7.22
C LYS A 144 13.13 22.35 -7.05
N GLU A 145 14.16 23.19 -6.96
CA GLU A 145 15.56 22.77 -6.80
C GLU A 145 15.76 22.07 -5.45
N ASP A 146 15.14 22.59 -4.38
CA ASP A 146 15.28 22.01 -3.05
C ASP A 146 14.53 20.70 -2.90
N LEU A 147 13.28 20.60 -3.40
CA LEU A 147 12.55 19.32 -3.39
C LEU A 147 13.24 18.27 -4.28
N GLN A 148 13.94 18.70 -5.34
CA GLN A 148 14.79 17.80 -6.11
C GLN A 148 15.93 17.25 -5.26
N TRP A 149 16.69 18.14 -4.63
CA TRP A 149 17.79 17.78 -3.77
C TRP A 149 17.36 16.85 -2.62
N VAL A 150 16.19 17.11 -2.04
CA VAL A 150 15.64 16.28 -0.97
C VAL A 150 15.45 14.83 -1.42
N VAL A 151 14.82 14.63 -2.57
CA VAL A 151 14.54 13.28 -3.10
C VAL A 151 15.83 12.57 -3.53
N GLU A 152 16.75 13.28 -4.16
CA GLU A 152 17.98 12.70 -4.71
C GLU A 152 19.02 12.38 -3.64
N VAL A 153 19.18 13.25 -2.64
CA VAL A 153 20.30 13.17 -1.69
C VAL A 153 19.83 13.09 -0.24
N VAL A 154 19.03 14.06 0.22
CA VAL A 154 18.69 14.17 1.66
C VAL A 154 17.95 12.93 2.16
N LYS A 155 17.03 12.37 1.37
CA LYS A 155 16.29 11.15 1.68
C LYS A 155 17.18 10.01 2.18
N ASN A 156 18.37 9.86 1.60
CA ASN A 156 19.29 8.76 1.90
C ASN A 156 19.99 8.90 3.27
N CYS A 157 19.89 10.07 3.90
CA CYS A 157 20.41 10.34 5.24
C CYS A 157 19.41 9.97 6.34
N TYR A 158 18.13 9.81 6.00
CA TYR A 158 17.06 9.61 6.96
C TYR A 158 16.55 8.16 6.94
N PRO A 159 16.12 7.65 8.10
CA PRO A 159 15.42 6.37 8.16
C PRO A 159 14.01 6.51 7.53
N PRO A 160 13.48 5.47 6.87
CA PRO A 160 12.19 5.55 6.16
C PRO A 160 11.01 6.02 7.02
N GLU A 161 11.04 5.69 8.32
CA GLU A 161 9.99 5.99 9.29
C GLU A 161 9.83 7.50 9.56
N MET A 162 10.86 8.31 9.24
CA MET A 162 10.82 9.77 9.42
C MET A 162 10.13 10.51 8.27
N ASP A 163 9.82 9.86 7.15
CA ASP A 163 8.99 10.44 6.09
C ASP A 163 9.51 11.81 5.57
N ILE A 164 10.83 11.94 5.44
CA ILE A 164 11.49 13.25 5.29
C ILE A 164 11.09 14.00 4.00
N CYS A 165 10.88 13.30 2.89
CA CYS A 165 10.52 13.93 1.63
C CYS A 165 9.17 14.65 1.74
N ASN A 166 8.17 13.99 2.32
CA ASN A 166 6.86 14.59 2.51
C ASN A 166 6.88 15.67 3.59
N PHE A 167 7.71 15.49 4.62
CA PHE A 167 7.91 16.54 5.61
C PHE A 167 8.40 17.84 4.95
N TYR A 168 9.42 17.78 4.11
CA TYR A 168 9.85 18.94 3.32
C TYR A 168 8.78 19.45 2.38
N ALA A 169 8.09 18.58 1.62
CA ALA A 169 7.02 18.99 0.72
C ALA A 169 5.91 19.78 1.45
N ARG A 170 5.52 19.33 2.66
CA ARG A 170 4.58 20.04 3.54
C ARG A 170 5.10 21.41 3.95
N LEU A 171 6.34 21.51 4.43
CA LEU A 171 6.94 22.78 4.86
C LEU A 171 7.04 23.77 3.71
N TYR A 172 7.52 23.33 2.53
CA TYR A 172 7.60 24.18 1.34
C TYR A 172 6.23 24.65 0.90
N HIS A 173 5.24 23.75 0.84
CA HIS A 173 3.87 24.11 0.48
C HIS A 173 3.26 25.15 1.42
N GLN A 174 3.35 24.92 2.73
CA GLN A 174 2.79 25.81 3.74
C GLN A 174 3.45 27.19 3.68
N THR A 175 4.78 27.22 3.60
CA THR A 175 5.56 28.47 3.56
C THR A 175 5.30 29.25 2.26
N PHE A 176 5.35 28.57 1.12
CA PHE A 176 5.09 29.18 -0.19
C PHE A 176 3.66 29.71 -0.28
N SER A 177 2.68 28.94 0.18
CA SER A 177 1.27 29.37 0.19
C SER A 177 1.04 30.57 1.12
N ALA A 178 1.68 30.60 2.29
CA ALA A 178 1.62 31.76 3.19
C ALA A 178 2.22 33.02 2.55
N ARG A 179 3.35 32.88 1.85
CA ARG A 179 3.96 33.96 1.06
C ARG A 179 3.05 34.48 -0.04
N LEU A 180 2.47 33.59 -0.85
CA LEU A 180 1.54 34.01 -1.89
C LEU A 180 0.30 34.71 -1.34
N LYS A 181 -0.22 34.27 -0.19
CA LYS A 181 -1.31 34.97 0.52
C LYS A 181 -0.90 36.37 0.94
N ASN A 182 0.28 36.52 1.55
CA ASN A 182 0.80 37.84 1.91
C ASN A 182 0.93 38.75 0.69
N ILE A 183 1.39 38.25 -0.46
CA ILE A 183 1.45 39.00 -1.73
C ILE A 183 0.04 39.39 -2.19
N ALA A 184 -0.92 38.47 -2.14
CA ALA A 184 -2.30 38.70 -2.55
C ALA A 184 -3.05 39.70 -1.65
N ASP A 185 -2.64 39.88 -0.40
CA ASP A 185 -3.23 40.85 0.52
C ASP A 185 -2.86 42.32 0.16
N PHE A 186 -1.89 42.53 -0.73
CA PHE A 186 -1.55 43.85 -1.27
C PHE A 186 -2.40 44.21 -2.50
N VAL A 187 -2.45 45.51 -2.82
CA VAL A 187 -3.08 46.00 -4.06
C VAL A 187 -2.15 45.70 -5.24
N LEU A 188 -2.43 44.62 -5.96
CA LEU A 188 -1.71 44.20 -7.16
C LEU A 188 -2.29 44.87 -8.41
N ASP A 189 -1.44 45.18 -9.40
CA ASP A 189 -1.92 45.60 -10.72
C ASP A 189 -2.47 44.42 -11.54
N ASP A 190 -3.16 44.68 -12.64
CA ASP A 190 -3.78 43.64 -13.47
C ASP A 190 -2.77 42.61 -14.00
N LYS A 191 -1.52 43.03 -14.25
CA LYS A 191 -0.47 42.15 -14.78
C LYS A 191 0.04 41.20 -13.69
N ASP A 192 0.28 41.71 -12.49
CA ASP A 192 0.73 40.93 -11.33
C ASP A 192 -0.39 40.03 -10.80
N CYS A 193 -1.64 40.50 -10.79
CA CYS A 193 -2.82 39.66 -10.54
C CYS A 193 -2.89 38.48 -11.51
N SER A 194 -2.80 38.76 -12.82
CA SER A 194 -2.85 37.73 -13.85
C SER A 194 -1.69 36.75 -13.72
N PHE A 195 -0.49 37.24 -13.39
CA PHE A 195 0.69 36.41 -13.20
C PHE A 195 0.56 35.50 -11.97
N LEU A 196 0.13 36.04 -10.83
CA LEU A 196 -0.11 35.28 -9.59
C LEU A 196 -1.17 34.21 -9.81
N LEU A 197 -2.32 34.56 -10.41
CA LEU A 197 -3.38 33.60 -10.73
C LEU A 197 -2.88 32.50 -11.66
N ARG A 198 -2.06 32.85 -12.67
CA ARG A 198 -1.43 31.86 -13.54
C ARG A 198 -0.44 30.98 -12.78
N TRP A 199 0.29 31.50 -11.82
CA TRP A 199 1.20 30.72 -10.99
C TRP A 199 0.48 29.70 -10.12
N VAL A 200 -0.56 30.17 -9.42
CA VAL A 200 -1.42 29.33 -8.59
C VAL A 200 -2.11 28.26 -9.43
N LYS A 201 -2.61 28.64 -10.63
CA LYS A 201 -3.38 27.74 -11.48
C LYS A 201 -2.54 26.84 -12.38
N GLU A 202 -1.39 27.26 -12.89
CA GLU A 202 -0.67 26.52 -13.93
C GLU A 202 0.67 25.99 -13.45
N PHE A 203 1.52 26.83 -12.85
CA PHE A 203 2.92 26.51 -12.58
C PHE A 203 3.14 25.72 -11.28
N TYR A 204 2.53 26.15 -10.17
CA TYR A 204 2.72 25.53 -8.86
C TYR A 204 2.29 24.04 -8.83
N PRO A 205 1.11 23.67 -9.38
CA PRO A 205 0.71 22.26 -9.43
C PRO A 205 1.62 21.43 -10.36
N GLY A 206 2.14 22.03 -11.45
CA GLY A 206 3.08 21.37 -12.36
C GLY A 206 4.42 20.98 -11.70
N ASP A 207 4.97 21.83 -10.83
CA ASP A 207 6.19 21.49 -10.08
C ASP A 207 5.93 20.43 -8.99
N LEU A 208 4.73 20.40 -8.40
CA LEU A 208 4.32 19.32 -7.50
C LEU A 208 4.10 17.99 -8.24
N MET A 209 3.65 18.02 -9.49
CA MET A 209 3.58 16.84 -10.35
C MET A 209 4.94 16.24 -10.67
N ILE A 210 5.98 17.08 -10.80
CA ILE A 210 7.37 16.58 -10.91
C ILE A 210 7.76 15.82 -9.65
N TYR A 211 7.42 16.34 -8.46
CA TYR A 211 7.69 15.64 -7.20
C TYR A 211 6.93 14.31 -7.11
N ILE A 212 5.63 14.29 -7.42
CA ILE A 212 4.79 13.09 -7.44
C ILE A 212 5.34 12.06 -8.46
N GLY A 213 5.78 12.50 -9.64
CA GLY A 213 6.44 11.64 -10.63
C GLY A 213 7.73 11.02 -10.09
N ARG A 214 8.55 11.79 -9.36
CA ARG A 214 9.79 11.31 -8.76
C ARG A 214 9.60 10.26 -7.67
N VAL A 215 8.51 10.35 -6.90
CA VAL A 215 8.14 9.29 -5.93
C VAL A 215 8.04 7.93 -6.65
N LEU A 216 7.38 7.93 -7.82
CA LEU A 216 7.24 6.72 -8.62
C LEU A 216 8.54 6.29 -9.30
N ASP A 217 9.34 7.24 -9.80
CA ASP A 217 10.66 6.95 -10.40
C ASP A 217 11.62 6.30 -9.40
N GLU A 218 11.62 6.76 -8.15
CA GLU A 218 12.45 6.16 -7.10
C GLU A 218 11.96 4.75 -6.74
N ALA A 219 10.65 4.53 -6.64
CA ALA A 219 10.10 3.17 -6.44
C ALA A 219 10.48 2.24 -7.61
N LYS A 220 10.48 2.75 -8.85
CA LYS A 220 10.91 2.02 -10.04
C LYS A 220 12.39 1.69 -10.00
N LYS A 221 13.24 2.64 -9.61
CA LYS A 221 14.68 2.44 -9.45
C LYS A 221 15.01 1.40 -8.38
N GLU A 222 14.32 1.42 -7.24
CA GLU A 222 14.50 0.40 -6.19
C GLU A 222 14.16 -1.00 -6.72
N TRP A 223 13.06 -1.12 -7.47
CA TRP A 223 12.68 -2.37 -8.11
C TRP A 223 13.71 -2.82 -9.17
N ASP A 224 14.19 -1.91 -10.02
CA ASP A 224 15.19 -2.19 -11.05
C ASP A 224 16.52 -2.68 -10.45
N GLN A 225 16.86 -2.20 -9.26
CA GLN A 225 18.03 -2.63 -8.49
C GLN A 225 17.81 -3.95 -7.74
N GLY A 226 16.60 -4.53 -7.80
CA GLY A 226 16.26 -5.77 -7.10
C GLY A 226 16.14 -5.60 -5.58
N LYS A 227 16.03 -4.37 -5.08
CA LYS A 227 15.82 -4.08 -3.67
C LYS A 227 14.43 -4.57 -3.25
N GLU A 228 14.32 -5.22 -2.10
CA GLU A 228 13.02 -5.63 -1.58
C GLU A 228 12.29 -4.42 -0.95
N PRO A 229 10.96 -4.29 -1.11
CA PRO A 229 10.19 -3.28 -0.39
C PRO A 229 10.40 -3.41 1.12
N THR A 230 10.35 -2.28 1.82
CA THR A 230 10.41 -2.27 3.28
C THR A 230 9.26 -3.08 3.88
N ARG A 231 9.45 -3.56 5.11
CA ARG A 231 8.44 -4.31 5.84
C ARG A 231 8.01 -3.57 7.09
N ASP A 232 6.71 -3.55 7.33
CA ASP A 232 6.11 -3.12 8.59
C ASP A 232 5.18 -4.24 9.06
N ASP A 233 5.33 -4.67 10.32
CA ASP A 233 4.65 -5.84 10.90
C ASP A 233 4.61 -7.07 9.96
N GLY A 234 5.76 -7.39 9.37
CA GLY A 234 5.92 -8.50 8.41
C GLY A 234 5.32 -8.28 7.02
N CYS A 235 4.58 -7.19 6.79
CA CYS A 235 3.93 -6.83 5.54
C CYS A 235 4.81 -5.93 4.69
N TYR A 236 4.88 -6.16 3.38
CA TYR A 236 5.54 -5.25 2.45
C TYR A 236 4.77 -3.93 2.36
N ILE A 237 5.49 -2.82 2.51
CA ILE A 237 4.96 -1.47 2.40
C ILE A 237 5.57 -0.75 1.20
N SER A 238 4.80 0.16 0.63
CA SER A 238 5.26 1.09 -0.38
C SER A 238 4.78 2.49 0.03
N PRO A 239 5.68 3.49 0.04
CA PRO A 239 5.31 4.84 0.46
C PRO A 239 4.52 5.58 -0.62
N VAL A 240 4.48 5.07 -1.86
CA VAL A 240 3.94 5.76 -3.04
C VAL A 240 2.54 6.34 -2.81
N ALA A 241 1.60 5.56 -2.26
CA ALA A 241 0.24 6.08 -2.04
C ALA A 241 0.20 7.16 -0.98
N TYR A 242 0.85 6.92 0.16
CA TYR A 242 0.91 7.88 1.24
C TYR A 242 1.58 9.19 0.78
N ASP A 243 2.72 9.10 0.10
CA ASP A 243 3.47 10.26 -0.41
C ASP A 243 2.63 11.12 -1.34
N VAL A 244 1.92 10.50 -2.28
CA VAL A 244 1.12 11.23 -3.27
C VAL A 244 -0.17 11.76 -2.66
N ILE A 245 -0.90 10.97 -1.88
CA ILE A 245 -2.13 11.41 -1.19
C ILE A 245 -1.82 12.60 -0.27
N GLN A 246 -0.70 12.55 0.44
CA GLN A 246 -0.30 13.64 1.33
C GLN A 246 -0.05 14.94 0.57
N VAL A 247 0.55 14.88 -0.62
CA VAL A 247 0.74 16.06 -1.49
C VAL A 247 -0.60 16.57 -2.03
N GLU A 248 -1.48 15.69 -2.49
CA GLU A 248 -2.82 16.04 -2.97
C GLU A 248 -3.67 16.72 -1.87
N LEU A 249 -3.58 16.21 -0.64
CA LEU A 249 -4.25 16.81 0.52
C LEU A 249 -3.75 18.21 0.88
N LEU A 250 -2.51 18.55 0.55
CA LEU A 250 -2.00 19.92 0.70
C LEU A 250 -2.63 20.85 -0.34
N GLN A 251 -2.97 20.32 -1.52
CA GLN A 251 -3.52 21.09 -2.62
C GLN A 251 -5.04 21.28 -2.56
N GLN A 252 -5.75 20.97 -1.47
CA GLN A 252 -7.24 20.93 -1.38
C GLN A 252 -8.05 22.06 -2.05
N HIS A 253 -7.47 23.25 -2.26
CA HIS A 253 -8.13 24.38 -2.93
C HIS A 253 -7.71 24.59 -4.41
N ASN A 254 -6.71 23.87 -4.91
CA ASN A 254 -6.14 23.93 -6.27
C ASN A 254 -5.91 22.55 -6.90
N ILE A 255 -6.50 21.48 -6.35
CA ILE A 255 -6.40 20.12 -6.87
C ILE A 255 -6.76 20.14 -8.35
N LYS A 256 -5.79 19.83 -9.22
CA LYS A 256 -6.08 19.65 -10.63
C LYS A 256 -6.51 18.22 -10.88
N GLU A 257 -7.73 18.10 -11.34
CA GLU A 257 -8.34 16.93 -11.97
C GLU A 257 -7.37 16.10 -12.84
N ALA A 258 -6.59 16.77 -13.69
CA ALA A 258 -5.67 16.12 -14.62
C ALA A 258 -4.43 15.52 -13.96
N GLU A 259 -4.08 15.94 -12.74
CA GLU A 259 -2.82 15.58 -12.08
C GLU A 259 -2.90 14.20 -11.44
N ILE A 260 -3.93 13.95 -10.63
CA ILE A 260 -4.15 12.62 -10.05
C ILE A 260 -4.43 11.56 -11.12
N ASP A 261 -5.20 11.88 -12.17
CA ASP A 261 -5.50 10.95 -13.26
C ASP A 261 -4.23 10.60 -14.05
N ALA A 262 -3.39 11.59 -14.35
CA ALA A 262 -2.10 11.35 -15.00
C ALA A 262 -1.17 10.49 -14.12
N PHE A 263 -1.11 10.77 -12.82
CA PHE A 263 -0.32 9.97 -11.90
C PHE A 263 -0.82 8.52 -11.82
N ILE A 264 -2.12 8.31 -11.66
CA ILE A 264 -2.72 6.97 -11.57
C ILE A 264 -2.43 6.16 -12.84
N LYS A 265 -2.43 6.78 -14.02
CA LYS A 265 -2.00 6.16 -15.28
C LYS A 265 -0.51 5.81 -15.30
N MET A 266 0.37 6.70 -14.81
CA MET A 266 1.79 6.39 -14.68
C MET A 266 2.03 5.22 -13.71
N TYR A 267 1.32 5.20 -12.59
CA TYR A 267 1.42 4.15 -11.59
C TYR A 267 0.92 2.80 -12.12
N GLN A 268 -0.15 2.80 -12.91
CA GLN A 268 -0.60 1.62 -13.67
C GLN A 268 0.49 1.09 -14.60
N ASN A 269 1.11 1.95 -15.40
CA ASN A 269 2.17 1.53 -16.31
C ASN A 269 3.35 0.91 -15.55
N PHE A 270 3.77 1.51 -14.44
CA PHE A 270 4.79 0.92 -13.57
C PHE A 270 4.35 -0.45 -13.01
N HIS A 271 3.12 -0.55 -12.51
CA HIS A 271 2.57 -1.80 -12.00
C HIS A 271 2.57 -2.92 -13.07
N GLU A 272 2.16 -2.57 -14.29
CA GLU A 272 2.19 -3.49 -15.42
C GLU A 272 3.62 -3.90 -15.80
N ASP A 273 4.58 -2.98 -15.79
CA ASP A 273 5.99 -3.28 -16.03
C ASP A 273 6.53 -4.29 -15.01
N VAL A 274 6.18 -4.12 -13.73
CA VAL A 274 6.56 -5.06 -12.66
C VAL A 274 6.01 -6.46 -12.95
N ILE A 275 4.74 -6.57 -13.34
CA ILE A 275 4.10 -7.84 -13.70
C ILE A 275 4.75 -8.45 -14.95
N LYS A 276 4.93 -7.67 -16.02
CA LYS A 276 5.42 -8.13 -17.32
C LYS A 276 6.86 -8.61 -17.25
N GLN A 277 7.73 -7.85 -16.57
CA GLN A 277 9.14 -8.19 -16.47
C GLN A 277 9.38 -9.31 -15.44
N ASN A 278 8.53 -9.43 -14.42
CA ASN A 278 8.56 -10.53 -13.44
C ASN A 278 9.97 -10.81 -12.87
N LYS A 279 10.74 -9.75 -12.61
CA LYS A 279 12.07 -9.79 -11.99
C LYS A 279 12.01 -10.41 -10.58
N PRO A 280 13.15 -10.82 -9.99
CA PRO A 280 13.21 -11.13 -8.56
C PRO A 280 12.54 -10.03 -7.72
N ARG A 281 11.89 -10.40 -6.62
CA ARG A 281 11.12 -9.50 -5.74
C ARG A 281 9.89 -8.82 -6.34
N SER A 282 9.54 -9.03 -7.62
CA SER A 282 8.32 -8.43 -8.22
C SER A 282 7.04 -8.79 -7.45
N LYS A 283 6.92 -10.03 -6.96
CA LYS A 283 5.81 -10.43 -6.06
C LYS A 283 5.70 -9.54 -4.81
N ALA A 284 6.82 -9.16 -4.20
CA ALA A 284 6.82 -8.30 -3.02
C ALA A 284 6.34 -6.88 -3.37
N PHE A 285 6.78 -6.32 -4.50
CA PHE A 285 6.26 -5.03 -4.99
C PHE A 285 4.77 -5.07 -5.31
N ILE A 286 4.28 -6.14 -5.94
CA ILE A 286 2.84 -6.28 -6.21
C ILE A 286 2.04 -6.38 -4.91
N LYS A 287 2.53 -7.10 -3.89
CA LYS A 287 1.92 -7.16 -2.55
C LYS A 287 1.88 -5.79 -1.87
N ALA A 288 2.98 -5.02 -1.91
CA ALA A 288 3.02 -3.66 -1.40
C ALA A 288 2.06 -2.72 -2.14
N ASN A 289 2.04 -2.81 -3.48
CA ASN A 289 1.18 -2.00 -4.35
C ASN A 289 -0.31 -2.26 -4.11
N LEU A 290 -0.72 -3.47 -3.69
CA LEU A 290 -2.11 -3.74 -3.30
C LEU A 290 -2.57 -2.88 -2.12
N SER A 291 -1.67 -2.54 -1.19
CA SER A 291 -1.98 -1.60 -0.11
C SER A 291 -2.14 -0.18 -0.66
N CYS A 292 -1.24 0.25 -1.56
CA CYS A 292 -1.33 1.55 -2.22
C CYS A 292 -2.62 1.73 -3.03
N VAL A 293 -3.01 0.72 -3.80
CA VAL A 293 -4.26 0.71 -4.59
C VAL A 293 -5.46 0.94 -3.70
N LYS A 294 -5.49 0.30 -2.52
CA LYS A 294 -6.54 0.49 -1.54
C LYS A 294 -6.52 1.91 -0.96
N GLN A 295 -5.36 2.40 -0.52
CA GLN A 295 -5.22 3.75 0.04
C GLN A 295 -5.70 4.83 -0.94
N PHE A 296 -5.33 4.72 -2.23
CA PHE A 296 -5.83 5.63 -3.26
C PHE A 296 -7.34 5.51 -3.47
N ARG A 297 -7.87 4.28 -3.47
CA ARG A 297 -9.32 4.05 -3.59
C ARG A 297 -10.08 4.70 -2.44
N ASP A 298 -9.65 4.47 -1.20
CA ASP A 298 -10.27 5.03 0.00
C ASP A 298 -10.18 6.57 -0.04
N PHE A 299 -9.02 7.13 -0.42
CA PHE A 299 -8.85 8.57 -0.61
C PHE A 299 -9.81 9.19 -1.64
N LEU A 300 -10.00 8.54 -2.79
CA LEU A 300 -10.89 8.99 -3.86
C LEU A 300 -12.38 8.83 -3.53
N VAL A 301 -12.74 7.84 -2.70
CA VAL A 301 -14.13 7.56 -2.32
C VAL A 301 -14.57 8.38 -1.12
N ASP A 302 -13.74 8.46 -0.08
CA ASP A 302 -14.12 9.07 1.20
C ASP A 302 -14.14 10.60 1.14
N ARG A 303 -13.61 11.19 0.07
CA ARG A 303 -13.48 12.63 -0.09
C ARG A 303 -14.07 13.11 -1.40
N ASP A 304 -14.93 14.11 -1.33
CA ASP A 304 -15.49 14.77 -2.50
C ASP A 304 -14.58 15.89 -3.00
N LEU A 305 -13.32 15.52 -3.29
CA LEU A 305 -12.26 16.44 -3.72
C LEU A 305 -12.10 16.52 -5.24
N PHE A 306 -12.65 15.55 -5.97
CA PHE A 306 -12.48 15.40 -7.41
C PHE A 306 -13.85 15.30 -8.10
N PRO A 307 -14.00 15.82 -9.33
CA PRO A 307 -15.19 15.60 -10.13
C PRO A 307 -15.44 14.11 -10.37
N GLU A 308 -16.70 13.79 -10.67
CA GLU A 308 -17.17 12.42 -10.84
C GLU A 308 -16.44 11.67 -11.95
N ASP A 309 -16.20 12.28 -13.11
CA ASP A 309 -15.53 11.65 -14.25
C ASP A 309 -14.06 11.33 -13.98
N VAL A 310 -13.32 12.23 -13.33
CA VAL A 310 -11.94 12.02 -12.89
C VAL A 310 -11.87 10.87 -11.88
N ARG A 311 -12.78 10.88 -10.90
CA ARG A 311 -12.88 9.84 -9.87
C ARG A 311 -13.18 8.49 -10.49
N GLU A 312 -14.15 8.40 -11.39
CA GLU A 312 -14.49 7.17 -12.11
C GLU A 312 -13.31 6.63 -12.92
N ASN A 313 -12.60 7.49 -13.65
CA ASN A 313 -11.43 7.11 -14.43
C ASN A 313 -10.31 6.55 -13.55
N CYS A 314 -9.99 7.23 -12.44
CA CYS A 314 -8.99 6.78 -11.48
C CYS A 314 -9.40 5.45 -10.82
N LEU A 315 -10.66 5.35 -10.38
CA LEU A 315 -11.19 4.14 -9.74
C LEU A 315 -11.23 2.94 -10.68
N ARG A 316 -11.57 3.14 -11.96
CA ARG A 316 -11.46 2.10 -12.99
C ARG A 316 -10.03 1.59 -13.09
N GLY A 317 -9.09 2.51 -13.23
CA GLY A 317 -7.68 2.19 -13.33
C GLY A 317 -7.11 1.45 -12.12
N LEU A 318 -7.45 1.88 -10.91
CA LEU A 318 -7.10 1.19 -9.65
C LEU A 318 -7.73 -0.22 -9.58
N THR A 319 -8.95 -0.38 -10.10
CA THR A 319 -9.60 -1.70 -10.19
C THR A 319 -8.86 -2.63 -11.15
N GLU A 320 -8.39 -2.12 -12.28
CA GLU A 320 -7.57 -2.87 -13.24
C GLU A 320 -6.22 -3.28 -12.65
N MET A 321 -5.57 -2.40 -11.88
CA MET A 321 -4.36 -2.74 -11.11
C MET A 321 -4.64 -3.86 -10.10
N LYS A 322 -5.73 -3.77 -9.34
CA LYS A 322 -6.10 -4.83 -8.38
C LYS A 322 -6.29 -6.16 -9.09
N GLN A 323 -7.02 -6.17 -10.20
CA GLN A 323 -7.33 -7.41 -10.92
C GLN A 323 -6.10 -8.03 -11.58
N SER A 324 -5.21 -7.21 -12.16
CA SER A 324 -3.95 -7.68 -12.74
C SER A 324 -2.99 -8.21 -11.66
N ALA A 325 -2.91 -7.56 -10.49
CA ALA A 325 -2.19 -8.07 -9.33
C ALA A 325 -2.72 -9.43 -8.87
N TYR A 326 -4.04 -9.58 -8.70
CA TYR A 326 -4.64 -10.85 -8.31
C TYR A 326 -4.36 -11.94 -9.34
N THR A 327 -4.51 -11.64 -10.62
CA THR A 327 -4.19 -12.58 -11.70
C THR A 327 -2.73 -13.03 -11.65
N TYR A 328 -1.81 -12.08 -11.44
CA TYR A 328 -0.38 -12.37 -11.35
C TYR A 328 -0.01 -13.23 -10.14
N LEU A 329 -0.62 -12.95 -8.96
CA LEU A 329 -0.36 -13.68 -7.73
C LEU A 329 -1.03 -15.06 -7.68
N LEU A 330 -2.27 -15.19 -8.17
CA LEU A 330 -3.08 -16.41 -8.03
C LEU A 330 -2.90 -17.40 -9.19
N LYS A 331 -2.48 -16.96 -10.38
CA LYS A 331 -2.27 -17.89 -11.52
C LYS A 331 -1.21 -18.98 -11.24
N PRO A 332 -0.07 -18.69 -10.57
CA PRO A 332 0.87 -19.73 -10.14
C PRO A 332 0.26 -20.71 -9.15
N VAL A 333 -0.54 -20.22 -8.18
CA VAL A 333 -1.25 -21.05 -7.20
C VAL A 333 -2.15 -22.05 -7.91
N HIS A 334 -3.01 -21.59 -8.82
CA HIS A 334 -3.89 -22.48 -9.59
C HIS A 334 -3.14 -23.47 -10.49
N LYS A 335 -1.93 -23.14 -10.93
CA LYS A 335 -1.08 -24.09 -11.68
C LYS A 335 -0.65 -25.25 -10.80
N ILE A 336 -0.33 -24.99 -9.53
CA ILE A 336 0.07 -25.98 -8.52
C ILE A 336 -1.14 -26.80 -8.07
N LEU A 337 -2.30 -26.17 -7.87
CA LEU A 337 -3.53 -26.85 -7.45
C LEU A 337 -4.20 -27.66 -8.58
N LYS A 338 -3.89 -27.38 -9.86
CA LYS A 338 -4.46 -28.04 -11.04
C LYS A 338 -4.53 -29.57 -11.00
N PRO A 339 -3.46 -30.32 -10.68
CA PRO A 339 -3.52 -31.78 -10.55
C PRO A 339 -4.51 -32.25 -9.47
N HIS A 340 -4.63 -31.52 -8.37
CA HIS A 340 -5.55 -31.85 -7.28
C HIS A 340 -7.01 -31.57 -7.68
N TYR A 341 -7.28 -30.46 -8.36
CA TYR A 341 -8.60 -30.16 -8.93
C TYR A 341 -9.10 -31.27 -9.86
N GLN A 342 -8.21 -31.89 -10.64
CA GLN A 342 -8.57 -32.97 -11.58
C GLN A 342 -9.10 -34.23 -10.88
N LYS A 343 -8.79 -34.43 -9.58
CA LYS A 343 -9.29 -35.57 -8.81
C LYS A 343 -10.73 -35.37 -8.34
N VAL A 344 -11.19 -34.13 -8.15
CA VAL A 344 -12.54 -33.81 -7.68
C VAL A 344 -13.60 -34.32 -8.66
N GLY A 345 -14.64 -34.98 -8.14
CA GLY A 345 -15.72 -35.56 -8.96
C GLY A 345 -15.39 -36.89 -9.65
N THR A 346 -14.23 -37.50 -9.32
CA THR A 346 -13.88 -38.85 -9.76
C THR A 346 -14.29 -39.90 -8.72
N SER A 347 -14.17 -41.19 -9.06
CA SER A 347 -14.36 -42.26 -8.07
C SER A 347 -13.31 -42.21 -6.95
N ASP A 348 -12.11 -41.72 -7.26
CA ASP A 348 -11.01 -41.56 -6.30
C ASP A 348 -11.38 -40.51 -5.24
N TRP A 349 -12.01 -39.41 -5.67
CA TRP A 349 -12.55 -38.38 -4.78
C TRP A 349 -13.60 -38.88 -3.80
N LEU A 350 -14.48 -39.80 -4.21
CA LEU A 350 -15.52 -40.32 -3.32
C LEU A 350 -15.01 -41.43 -2.40
N MET A 351 -13.92 -42.11 -2.75
CA MET A 351 -13.46 -43.32 -2.05
C MET A 351 -12.18 -43.11 -1.23
N ASN A 352 -11.36 -42.13 -1.58
CA ASN A 352 -10.04 -41.89 -1.01
C ASN A 352 -9.90 -40.44 -0.51
N ASN A 353 -8.86 -40.17 0.30
CA ASN A 353 -8.63 -38.86 0.93
C ASN A 353 -7.99 -37.80 -0.01
N THR A 354 -8.37 -37.81 -1.29
CA THR A 354 -7.75 -36.95 -2.33
C THR A 354 -8.04 -35.47 -2.15
N PHE A 355 -9.10 -35.13 -1.43
CA PHE A 355 -9.43 -33.74 -1.10
C PHE A 355 -8.48 -33.15 -0.06
N GLU A 356 -7.98 -33.97 0.87
CA GLU A 356 -7.01 -33.52 1.86
C GLU A 356 -5.69 -33.09 1.21
N GLU A 357 -5.28 -33.76 0.13
CA GLU A 357 -4.13 -33.31 -0.66
C GLU A 357 -4.35 -31.93 -1.29
N LEU A 358 -5.57 -31.63 -1.75
CA LEU A 358 -5.92 -30.31 -2.26
C LEU A 358 -5.83 -29.25 -1.14
N LEU A 359 -6.34 -29.57 0.06
CA LEU A 359 -6.30 -28.67 1.21
C LEU A 359 -4.85 -28.39 1.64
N ASN A 360 -4.03 -29.42 1.79
CA ASN A 360 -2.63 -29.28 2.18
C ASN A 360 -1.85 -28.41 1.18
N SER A 361 -1.99 -28.68 -0.13
CA SER A 361 -1.34 -27.84 -1.14
C SER A 361 -1.92 -26.42 -1.18
N THR A 362 -3.20 -26.22 -0.82
CA THR A 362 -3.77 -24.88 -0.72
C THR A 362 -3.22 -24.13 0.49
N GLU A 363 -3.04 -24.81 1.63
CA GLU A 363 -2.45 -24.24 2.84
C GLU A 363 -1.00 -23.78 2.62
N GLU A 364 -0.19 -24.61 1.96
CA GLU A 364 1.18 -24.25 1.57
C GLU A 364 1.21 -22.98 0.71
N GLU A 365 0.33 -22.87 -0.28
CA GLU A 365 0.24 -21.69 -1.15
C GLU A 365 -0.29 -20.44 -0.42
N LEU A 366 -1.17 -20.61 0.58
CA LEU A 366 -1.67 -19.49 1.40
C LEU A 366 -0.54 -18.86 2.23
N GLN A 367 0.43 -19.65 2.69
CA GLN A 367 1.63 -19.14 3.37
C GLN A 367 2.48 -18.30 2.42
N GLU A 368 2.69 -18.76 1.18
CA GLU A 368 3.44 -18.03 0.15
C GLU A 368 2.77 -16.71 -0.28
N LEU A 369 1.46 -16.57 -0.10
CA LEU A 369 0.71 -15.35 -0.38
C LEU A 369 0.81 -14.29 0.73
N GLN A 370 1.32 -14.64 1.92
CA GLN A 370 1.46 -13.69 3.05
C GLN A 370 2.40 -12.51 2.72
N GLY A 371 2.31 -11.44 3.51
CA GLY A 371 3.14 -10.24 3.37
C GLY A 371 2.45 -9.07 2.66
N SER A 372 1.16 -9.18 2.32
CA SER A 372 0.32 -7.99 2.05
C SER A 372 -0.28 -7.49 3.37
N SER A 373 -0.71 -6.22 3.43
CA SER A 373 -1.47 -5.70 4.58
C SER A 373 -2.69 -6.58 4.87
N GLN A 374 -3.11 -6.65 6.15
CA GLN A 374 -4.16 -7.56 6.58
C GLN A 374 -5.44 -7.44 5.74
N SER A 375 -5.88 -6.21 5.43
CA SER A 375 -7.09 -6.04 4.63
C SER A 375 -6.90 -6.48 3.17
N SER A 376 -5.74 -6.20 2.56
CA SER A 376 -5.47 -6.59 1.18
C SER A 376 -5.25 -8.10 1.06
N TYR A 377 -4.66 -8.73 2.08
CA TYR A 377 -4.55 -10.19 2.18
C TYR A 377 -5.94 -10.83 2.28
N GLN A 378 -6.82 -10.33 3.15
CA GLN A 378 -8.20 -10.84 3.29
C GLN A 378 -9.02 -10.76 2.00
N GLU A 379 -8.88 -9.67 1.23
CA GLU A 379 -9.53 -9.58 -0.09
C GLU A 379 -8.94 -10.57 -1.10
N LEU A 380 -7.60 -10.74 -1.12
CA LEU A 380 -6.91 -11.68 -2.01
C LEU A 380 -7.28 -13.14 -1.72
N ILE A 381 -7.27 -13.56 -0.46
CA ILE A 381 -7.67 -14.93 -0.09
C ILE A 381 -9.17 -15.14 -0.28
N GLY A 382 -9.99 -14.08 -0.15
CA GLY A 382 -11.41 -14.12 -0.51
C GLY A 382 -11.61 -14.44 -2.00
N GLN A 383 -10.82 -13.81 -2.87
CA GLN A 383 -10.82 -14.09 -4.31
C GLN A 383 -10.35 -15.53 -4.60
N LEU A 384 -9.26 -15.98 -3.95
CA LEU A 384 -8.77 -17.35 -4.12
C LEU A 384 -9.80 -18.40 -3.64
N HIS A 385 -10.46 -18.17 -2.50
CA HIS A 385 -11.52 -19.05 -1.99
C HIS A 385 -12.65 -19.17 -3.03
N GLN A 386 -13.09 -18.05 -3.61
CA GLN A 386 -14.08 -18.08 -4.67
C GLN A 386 -13.60 -18.89 -5.89
N GLU A 387 -12.38 -18.64 -6.39
CA GLU A 387 -11.85 -19.34 -7.57
C GLU A 387 -11.67 -20.85 -7.35
N VAL A 388 -11.23 -21.26 -6.15
CA VAL A 388 -11.09 -22.66 -5.74
C VAL A 388 -12.46 -23.33 -5.66
N THR A 389 -13.44 -22.68 -5.02
CA THR A 389 -14.82 -23.20 -4.95
C THR A 389 -15.45 -23.30 -6.34
N GLU A 390 -15.21 -22.32 -7.22
CA GLU A 390 -15.67 -22.37 -8.61
C GLU A 390 -15.06 -23.55 -9.39
N GLU A 391 -13.76 -23.81 -9.25
CA GLU A 391 -13.12 -24.96 -9.89
C GLU A 391 -13.58 -26.29 -9.26
N TYR A 392 -13.77 -26.34 -7.95
CA TYR A 392 -14.36 -27.50 -7.25
C TYR A 392 -15.73 -27.85 -7.84
N VAL A 393 -16.63 -26.85 -7.94
CA VAL A 393 -17.96 -27.01 -8.55
C VAL A 393 -17.83 -27.43 -10.00
N ARG A 394 -16.98 -26.76 -10.78
CA ARG A 394 -16.74 -27.08 -12.20
C ARG A 394 -16.28 -28.52 -12.39
N ARG A 395 -15.47 -29.06 -11.48
CA ARG A 395 -14.96 -30.44 -11.49
C ARG A 395 -16.01 -31.44 -11.07
N LEU A 396 -16.73 -31.17 -9.99
CA LEU A 396 -17.85 -31.98 -9.54
C LEU A 396 -18.89 -32.17 -10.65
N LEU A 397 -19.22 -31.09 -11.36
CA LEU A 397 -20.21 -31.13 -12.44
C LEU A 397 -19.71 -31.80 -13.73
N LYS A 398 -18.39 -31.81 -13.96
CA LYS A 398 -17.74 -32.55 -15.05
C LYS A 398 -17.43 -34.01 -14.70
N GLY A 399 -17.55 -34.37 -13.42
CA GLY A 399 -17.08 -35.62 -12.87
C GLY A 399 -17.67 -36.85 -13.56
N GLU A 400 -16.86 -37.91 -13.64
CA GLU A 400 -17.27 -39.19 -14.21
C GLU A 400 -17.92 -40.11 -13.16
N VAL A 401 -17.96 -39.68 -11.89
CA VAL A 401 -18.53 -40.47 -10.80
C VAL A 401 -20.03 -40.69 -11.04
N LYS A 402 -20.42 -41.97 -11.14
CA LYS A 402 -21.83 -42.37 -11.32
C LYS A 402 -22.42 -42.72 -9.97
N LEU A 403 -23.37 -41.91 -9.51
CA LEU A 403 -24.08 -42.11 -8.25
C LEU A 403 -25.30 -43.02 -8.48
N LYS A 404 -25.06 -44.33 -8.54
CA LYS A 404 -26.04 -45.34 -9.00
C LYS A 404 -27.12 -45.67 -7.97
N ASP A 405 -26.82 -45.47 -6.69
CA ASP A 405 -27.70 -45.85 -5.59
C ASP A 405 -27.75 -44.79 -4.48
N SER A 406 -28.73 -44.94 -3.59
CA SER A 406 -28.98 -44.00 -2.50
C SER A 406 -27.81 -43.90 -1.51
N ASN A 407 -27.01 -44.97 -1.33
CA ASN A 407 -25.85 -44.92 -0.42
C ASN A 407 -24.72 -44.10 -1.03
N GLN A 408 -24.45 -44.28 -2.32
CA GLN A 408 -23.47 -43.46 -3.05
C GLN A 408 -23.86 -41.98 -3.09
N GLN A 409 -25.15 -41.70 -3.25
CA GLN A 409 -25.70 -40.34 -3.23
C GLN A 409 -25.61 -39.70 -1.85
N GLN A 410 -25.92 -40.44 -0.79
CA GLN A 410 -25.75 -39.99 0.59
C GLN A 410 -24.28 -39.72 0.91
N LYS A 411 -23.38 -40.62 0.48
CA LYS A 411 -21.93 -40.43 0.66
C LYS A 411 -21.45 -39.18 -0.07
N ALA A 412 -21.87 -38.95 -1.32
CA ALA A 412 -21.51 -37.75 -2.06
C ALA A 412 -22.05 -36.46 -1.41
N TYR A 413 -23.27 -36.50 -0.85
CA TYR A 413 -23.81 -35.40 -0.05
C TYR A 413 -22.94 -35.09 1.17
N GLU A 414 -22.59 -36.09 1.95
CA GLU A 414 -21.75 -35.94 3.15
C GLU A 414 -20.36 -35.41 2.78
N THR A 415 -19.72 -35.99 1.77
CA THR A 415 -18.40 -35.55 1.28
C THR A 415 -18.41 -34.10 0.81
N VAL A 416 -19.39 -33.67 0.00
CA VAL A 416 -19.43 -32.27 -0.47
C VAL A 416 -19.66 -31.31 0.70
N LYS A 417 -20.49 -31.68 1.67
CA LYS A 417 -20.75 -30.85 2.86
C LYS A 417 -19.51 -30.73 3.75
N GLU A 418 -18.81 -31.83 3.99
CA GLU A 418 -17.55 -31.83 4.75
C GLU A 418 -16.48 -31.00 4.03
N ASN A 419 -16.34 -31.18 2.72
CA ASN A 419 -15.40 -30.42 1.90
C ASN A 419 -15.69 -28.91 1.93
N ALA A 420 -16.97 -28.53 1.96
CA ALA A 420 -17.38 -27.14 2.07
C ALA A 420 -16.97 -26.51 3.41
N GLU A 421 -17.11 -27.25 4.51
CA GLU A 421 -16.67 -26.79 5.83
C GLU A 421 -15.15 -26.65 5.88
N LYS A 422 -14.42 -27.68 5.45
CA LYS A 422 -12.95 -27.67 5.43
C LYS A 422 -12.35 -26.54 4.59
N LEU A 423 -12.92 -26.25 3.41
CA LEU A 423 -12.48 -25.09 2.61
C LEU A 423 -12.72 -23.78 3.34
N HIS A 424 -13.91 -23.63 3.92
CA HIS A 424 -14.27 -22.41 4.65
C HIS A 424 -13.34 -22.18 5.86
N GLU A 425 -13.07 -23.23 6.63
CA GLU A 425 -12.12 -23.20 7.75
C GLU A 425 -10.70 -22.87 7.29
N LEU A 426 -10.20 -23.53 6.23
CA LEU A 426 -8.86 -23.31 5.70
C LEU A 426 -8.62 -21.87 5.25
N PHE A 427 -9.57 -21.30 4.49
CA PHE A 427 -9.42 -19.93 3.99
C PHE A 427 -9.64 -18.89 5.09
N GLY A 428 -10.41 -19.20 6.13
CA GLY A 428 -10.77 -18.26 7.19
C GLY A 428 -11.37 -16.95 6.66
N SER A 429 -11.90 -16.95 5.43
CA SER A 429 -12.33 -15.75 4.72
C SER A 429 -13.79 -15.47 5.00
N LYS A 430 -14.20 -14.19 4.88
CA LYS A 430 -15.56 -13.71 5.15
C LYS A 430 -16.61 -14.15 4.10
N GLN A 431 -16.31 -15.19 3.33
CA GLN A 431 -17.13 -15.66 2.21
C GLN A 431 -18.06 -16.81 2.64
N ASP A 432 -18.85 -16.62 3.69
CA ASP A 432 -19.76 -17.65 4.25
C ASP A 432 -20.70 -18.23 3.18
N TRP A 433 -21.13 -17.39 2.24
CA TRP A 433 -22.02 -17.76 1.14
C TRP A 433 -21.44 -18.87 0.24
N LEU A 434 -20.10 -19.01 0.13
CA LEU A 434 -19.47 -20.07 -0.65
C LEU A 434 -19.74 -21.45 -0.04
N LYS A 435 -19.65 -21.53 1.30
CA LYS A 435 -20.00 -22.74 2.06
C LYS A 435 -21.48 -23.08 1.90
N GLU A 436 -22.34 -22.06 1.98
CA GLU A 436 -23.78 -22.24 1.81
C GLU A 436 -24.14 -22.76 0.41
N ILE A 437 -23.52 -22.23 -0.65
CA ILE A 437 -23.73 -22.73 -2.01
C ILE A 437 -23.36 -24.19 -2.11
N LEU A 438 -22.15 -24.57 -1.66
CA LEU A 438 -21.70 -25.96 -1.71
C LEU A 438 -22.62 -26.88 -0.92
N THR A 439 -23.11 -26.43 0.24
CA THR A 439 -24.07 -27.18 1.07
C THR A 439 -25.40 -27.38 0.33
N LYS A 440 -25.96 -26.33 -0.27
CA LYS A 440 -27.20 -26.43 -1.07
C LYS A 440 -27.01 -27.29 -2.31
N MET A 441 -25.82 -27.26 -2.95
CA MET A 441 -25.47 -28.15 -4.06
C MET A 441 -25.35 -29.61 -3.61
N ALA A 442 -24.79 -29.86 -2.43
CA ALA A 442 -24.74 -31.20 -1.84
C ALA A 442 -26.16 -31.75 -1.65
N GLU A 443 -27.11 -30.95 -1.17
CA GLU A 443 -28.50 -31.37 -0.97
C GLU A 443 -29.13 -31.90 -2.25
N VAL A 444 -28.83 -31.30 -3.41
CA VAL A 444 -29.31 -31.80 -4.71
C VAL A 444 -28.84 -33.23 -4.99
N LEU A 445 -27.63 -33.61 -4.55
CA LEU A 445 -27.05 -34.93 -4.82
C LEU A 445 -27.79 -36.08 -4.12
N LYS A 446 -28.43 -35.84 -2.96
CA LYS A 446 -29.18 -36.87 -2.21
C LYS A 446 -30.67 -36.97 -2.60
N LEU A 447 -31.20 -36.00 -3.34
CA LEU A 447 -32.62 -35.97 -3.69
C LEU A 447 -32.97 -37.11 -4.66
N GLN A 448 -34.04 -37.83 -4.33
CA GLN A 448 -34.53 -38.95 -5.15
C GLN A 448 -35.60 -38.52 -6.16
N ASP A 449 -36.38 -37.50 -5.83
CA ASP A 449 -37.58 -37.10 -6.56
C ASP A 449 -37.30 -35.97 -7.57
N ILE A 450 -37.79 -36.11 -8.80
CA ILE A 450 -37.54 -35.14 -9.88
C ILE A 450 -38.14 -33.76 -9.55
N PRO A 451 -39.42 -33.63 -9.13
CA PRO A 451 -39.97 -32.38 -8.63
C PRO A 451 -39.13 -31.74 -7.52
N ALA A 452 -38.68 -32.52 -6.52
CA ALA A 452 -37.83 -32.00 -5.45
C ALA A 452 -36.50 -31.44 -5.99
N ILE A 453 -35.86 -32.14 -6.93
CA ILE A 453 -34.64 -31.67 -7.59
C ILE A 453 -34.90 -30.37 -8.37
N GLN A 454 -35.98 -30.30 -9.14
CA GLN A 454 -36.36 -29.10 -9.90
C GLN A 454 -36.57 -27.89 -8.99
N MET A 455 -37.28 -28.08 -7.87
CA MET A 455 -37.51 -27.03 -6.89
C MET A 455 -36.20 -26.53 -6.26
N GLN A 456 -35.28 -27.44 -5.90
CA GLN A 456 -34.00 -27.05 -5.32
C GLN A 456 -33.12 -26.29 -6.32
N ILE A 457 -33.13 -26.69 -7.60
CA ILE A 457 -32.41 -25.96 -8.66
C ILE A 457 -32.98 -24.56 -8.85
N VAL A 458 -34.30 -24.39 -8.83
CA VAL A 458 -34.96 -23.07 -8.92
C VAL A 458 -34.60 -22.21 -7.70
N SER A 459 -34.58 -22.80 -6.50
CA SER A 459 -34.15 -22.09 -5.29
C SER A 459 -32.68 -21.65 -5.36
N LEU A 460 -31.79 -22.48 -5.91
CA LEU A 460 -30.38 -22.13 -6.13
C LEU A 460 -30.23 -21.00 -7.16
N GLY A 461 -30.94 -21.07 -8.28
CA GLY A 461 -30.88 -20.05 -9.33
C GLY A 461 -31.44 -18.69 -8.90
N SER A 462 -32.42 -18.67 -8.00
CA SER A 462 -32.97 -17.43 -7.43
C SER A 462 -32.09 -16.84 -6.32
N ALA A 463 -31.51 -17.67 -5.47
CA ALA A 463 -30.60 -17.21 -4.40
C ALA A 463 -29.26 -16.69 -4.93
N TYR A 464 -28.80 -17.18 -6.10
CA TYR A 464 -27.53 -16.81 -6.70
C TYR A 464 -27.70 -16.52 -8.20
N PRO A 465 -28.23 -15.33 -8.56
CA PRO A 465 -28.54 -14.98 -9.95
C PRO A 465 -27.31 -15.02 -10.87
N ASP A 466 -26.11 -14.78 -10.35
CA ASP A 466 -24.88 -14.84 -11.16
C ASP A 466 -24.51 -16.26 -11.61
N LEU A 467 -25.03 -17.31 -10.97
CA LEU A 467 -24.95 -18.68 -11.48
C LEU A 467 -25.72 -18.84 -12.81
N SER A 468 -26.70 -17.97 -13.07
CA SER A 468 -27.44 -17.91 -14.34
C SER A 468 -26.72 -17.08 -15.42
N ASN A 469 -25.93 -16.08 -15.02
CA ASN A 469 -25.13 -15.21 -15.92
C ASN A 469 -23.75 -15.79 -16.28
N LEU A 470 -23.18 -16.68 -15.45
CA LEU A 470 -22.11 -17.57 -15.91
C LEU A 470 -22.69 -18.51 -16.98
N ASN A 471 -22.56 -18.12 -18.24
CA ASN A 471 -22.98 -18.81 -19.46
C ASN A 471 -22.43 -20.26 -19.65
N ARG A 472 -21.83 -20.85 -18.60
CA ARG A 472 -21.47 -22.26 -18.50
C ARG A 472 -22.10 -22.97 -17.28
N CYS A 473 -22.39 -22.34 -16.15
CA CYS A 473 -22.85 -23.06 -14.94
C CYS A 473 -24.36 -23.33 -14.91
N GLY A 474 -25.23 -22.42 -15.36
CA GLY A 474 -26.68 -22.67 -15.40
C GLY A 474 -27.07 -23.85 -16.32
N LYS A 475 -26.43 -23.97 -17.48
CA LYS A 475 -26.57 -25.17 -18.34
C LYS A 475 -25.95 -26.40 -17.70
N VAL A 476 -24.85 -26.27 -16.97
CA VAL A 476 -24.13 -27.40 -16.37
C VAL A 476 -24.76 -27.89 -15.07
N LEU A 477 -25.43 -27.07 -14.25
CA LEU A 477 -26.26 -27.53 -13.12
C LEU A 477 -27.50 -28.27 -13.62
N MET A 478 -28.14 -27.76 -14.69
CA MET A 478 -29.22 -28.45 -15.40
C MET A 478 -28.73 -29.73 -16.09
N THR A 479 -27.47 -29.79 -16.54
CA THR A 479 -26.86 -30.97 -17.18
C THR A 479 -26.27 -31.95 -16.16
N ALA A 480 -25.76 -31.52 -15.02
CA ALA A 480 -25.12 -32.39 -14.02
C ALA A 480 -26.14 -33.22 -13.25
N VAL A 481 -27.33 -32.67 -13.01
CA VAL A 481 -28.50 -33.44 -12.58
C VAL A 481 -28.89 -34.49 -13.64
N SER A 482 -28.69 -34.19 -14.93
CA SER A 482 -28.91 -35.14 -16.03
C SER A 482 -27.77 -36.16 -16.24
N VAL A 483 -26.56 -35.90 -15.73
CA VAL A 483 -25.38 -36.79 -15.84
C VAL A 483 -25.28 -37.77 -14.67
N CYS A 484 -25.70 -37.37 -13.46
CA CYS A 484 -25.82 -38.31 -12.33
C CYS A 484 -27.00 -39.29 -12.48
N ARG A 485 -28.00 -38.99 -13.31
CA ARG A 485 -29.20 -39.82 -13.51
C ARG A 485 -29.61 -39.84 -14.99
N LYS A 486 -29.32 -40.94 -15.70
CA LYS A 486 -29.70 -41.16 -17.11
C LYS A 486 -31.21 -41.03 -17.36
N ASP A 487 -32.04 -41.22 -16.35
CA ASP A 487 -33.50 -41.36 -16.50
C ASP A 487 -34.25 -40.02 -16.65
N VAL A 488 -33.63 -38.90 -16.25
CA VAL A 488 -34.25 -37.56 -16.35
C VAL A 488 -34.32 -37.07 -17.81
N CYS A 489 -33.47 -37.60 -18.70
CA CYS A 489 -33.40 -37.21 -20.11
C CYS A 489 -34.55 -37.73 -20.99
N GLN A 490 -35.30 -38.77 -20.56
CA GLN A 490 -36.39 -39.33 -21.37
C GLN A 490 -37.71 -38.54 -21.23
N GLY A 491 -37.95 -37.88 -20.09
CA GLY A 491 -39.20 -37.15 -19.82
C GLY A 491 -39.33 -35.80 -20.55
N GLN A 492 -38.23 -35.16 -20.95
CA GLN A 492 -38.27 -33.84 -21.62
C GLN A 492 -38.33 -33.93 -23.15
N LYS A 493 -37.97 -35.07 -23.77
CA LYS A 493 -38.10 -35.25 -25.22
C LYS A 493 -39.55 -35.49 -25.67
N THR A 494 -40.41 -35.98 -24.78
CA THR A 494 -41.83 -36.23 -25.09
C THR A 494 -42.72 -35.02 -24.87
N GLY A 495 -42.39 -34.11 -23.93
CA GLY A 495 -43.18 -32.91 -23.65
C GLY A 495 -43.13 -31.81 -24.71
N TYR A 496 -42.06 -31.72 -25.51
CA TYR A 496 -41.91 -30.70 -26.55
C TYR A 496 -42.56 -31.03 -27.89
N ARG A 497 -43.09 -32.25 -28.09
CA ARG A 497 -43.76 -32.66 -29.33
C ARG A 497 -45.29 -32.51 -29.30
N GLN A 498 -45.91 -32.14 -28.18
CA GLN A 498 -47.37 -32.01 -28.05
C GLN A 498 -47.90 -30.57 -27.94
N LYS A 499 -47.07 -29.54 -28.15
CA LYS A 499 -47.53 -28.15 -28.29
C LYS A 499 -47.06 -27.53 -29.61
N LYS A 500 -47.45 -28.15 -30.71
CA LYS A 500 -47.56 -27.53 -32.04
C LYS A 500 -48.71 -28.21 -32.77
N THR A 501 -49.93 -27.78 -32.48
CA THR A 501 -51.09 -27.90 -33.37
C THR A 501 -52.03 -26.76 -33.02
#